data_AF-A0A1V4HQ16-F1
#
_entry.id   AF-A0A1V4HQ16-F1
#
_cell.length_a   1.000
_cell.length_b   1.000
_cell.length_c   1.000
_cell.angle_alpha   90.00
_cell.angle_beta   90.00
_cell.angle_gamma   90.00
#
_symmetry.space_group_name_H-M   'P 1'
#
loop_
_entity.id
_entity.type
_entity.pdbx_description
1 polymer ?
#
loop_
_entity_poly.entity_id
_entity_poly.type
_entity_poly.pdbx_seq_one_letter_code
_entity_poly.pdbx_strand_id
1 'polypeptide(L)'
;MRDYSKYRFEEIRNRLESAGFNPLDIMVTGVTGAGKSSTLNAFFEKQVAKVGEGVDPETMSIDSYSFNGGGIRFWDTPGLGDGIEADKRHTQKIVQLLNKTYGNNNEHGFIDLVLIIIDAGSKDLGTTYELINKIVIPTFPHSSRLLVALNQCDMALKGKGWDASKNKPSDELVRQLAHKVESISSRIRETTNLNVSPIYYSATHGYNIQALLDLIINHIPSSRRDSRKDTSSLDRMLKQTGARTRRFFN
;
A
#
# COMPACT_ATOMS: atom_id res chain seq x y z
N MET A 1 -1.46 24.36 -3.25
CA MET A 1 -1.19 22.95 -2.91
C MET A 1 0.18 22.94 -2.21
N ARG A 2 0.38 22.09 -1.19
CA ARG A 2 1.66 22.08 -0.43
C ARG A 2 2.64 21.20 -1.20
N ASP A 3 3.85 21.70 -1.44
CA ASP A 3 4.91 20.92 -2.08
C ASP A 3 5.49 19.91 -1.07
N TYR A 4 5.29 18.63 -1.35
CA TYR A 4 5.84 17.52 -0.56
C TYR A 4 7.11 16.91 -1.17
N SER A 5 7.56 17.36 -2.35
CA SER A 5 8.65 16.73 -3.12
C SER A 5 9.96 16.56 -2.33
N LYS A 6 10.21 17.44 -1.35
CA LYS A 6 11.37 17.43 -0.46
C LYS A 6 11.00 17.21 1.02
N TYR A 7 9.79 16.71 1.31
CA TYR A 7 9.36 16.46 2.68
C TYR A 7 10.32 15.49 3.39
N ARG A 8 10.92 15.96 4.49
CA ARG A 8 11.92 15.21 5.30
C ARG A 8 13.06 14.60 4.45
N PHE A 9 13.50 15.30 3.40
CA PHE A 9 14.53 14.82 2.46
C PHE A 9 15.81 14.31 3.13
N GLU A 10 16.42 15.12 3.99
CA GLU A 10 17.66 14.73 4.68
C GLU A 10 17.47 13.51 5.58
N GLU A 11 16.32 13.39 6.23
CA GLU A 11 16.05 12.23 7.09
C GLU A 11 15.87 10.95 6.27
N ILE A 12 15.09 11.01 5.19
CA ILE A 12 14.91 9.86 4.28
C ILE A 12 16.27 9.45 3.75
N ARG A 13 17.07 10.40 3.23
CA ARG A 13 18.42 10.16 2.73
C ARG A 13 19.29 9.48 3.79
N ASN A 14 19.38 10.04 5.00
CA ASN A 14 20.21 9.49 6.08
C ASN A 14 19.77 8.07 6.49
N ARG A 15 18.46 7.79 6.54
CA ARG A 15 17.94 6.45 6.89
C ARG A 15 18.26 5.43 5.80
N LEU A 16 18.12 5.80 4.54
CA LEU A 16 18.45 4.94 3.39
C LEU A 16 19.96 4.66 3.30
N GLU A 17 20.79 5.69 3.49
CA GLU A 17 22.25 5.55 3.58
C GLU A 17 22.64 4.62 4.74
N SER A 18 22.07 4.83 5.92
CA SER A 18 22.34 3.99 7.11
C SER A 18 21.89 2.54 6.92
N ALA A 19 20.80 2.32 6.18
CA ALA A 19 20.28 0.99 5.86
C ALA A 19 21.02 0.31 4.69
N GLY A 20 21.90 1.04 3.99
CA GLY A 20 22.70 0.52 2.89
C GLY A 20 21.91 0.25 1.61
N PHE A 21 20.77 0.93 1.39
CA PHE A 21 20.00 0.75 0.15
C PHE A 21 19.30 2.02 -0.32
N ASN A 22 19.17 2.16 -1.64
CA ASN A 22 18.43 3.23 -2.31
C ASN A 22 18.02 2.70 -3.70
N PRO A 23 16.77 2.87 -4.19
CA PRO A 23 15.61 3.49 -3.54
C PRO A 23 14.88 2.58 -2.55
N LEU A 24 14.04 3.15 -1.70
CA LEU A 24 12.98 2.42 -1.00
C LEU A 24 11.85 2.10 -1.98
N ASP A 25 11.54 0.82 -2.16
CA ASP A 25 10.52 0.35 -3.10
C ASP A 25 9.20 0.05 -2.38
N ILE A 26 8.17 0.82 -2.69
CA ILE A 26 6.84 0.73 -2.05
C ILE A 26 5.80 0.31 -3.08
N MET A 27 5.13 -0.81 -2.86
CA MET A 27 3.95 -1.17 -3.65
C MET A 27 2.71 -0.48 -3.11
N VAL A 28 1.95 0.18 -3.96
CA VAL A 28 0.66 0.80 -3.62
C VAL A 28 -0.46 -0.08 -4.19
N THR A 29 -1.31 -0.60 -3.31
CA THR A 29 -2.43 -1.46 -3.69
C THR A 29 -3.70 -1.12 -2.93
N GLY A 30 -4.83 -1.68 -3.35
CA GLY A 30 -6.17 -1.35 -2.86
C GLY A 30 -7.22 -1.59 -3.94
N VAL A 31 -8.49 -1.62 -3.56
CA VAL A 31 -9.60 -1.82 -4.51
C VAL A 31 -9.68 -0.70 -5.55
N THR A 32 -10.34 -0.95 -6.68
CA THR A 32 -10.65 0.09 -7.66
C THR A 32 -11.49 1.18 -7.00
N GLY A 33 -11.19 2.43 -7.29
CA GLY A 33 -11.85 3.58 -6.67
C GLY A 33 -11.37 3.94 -5.26
N ALA A 34 -10.47 3.16 -4.62
CA ALA A 34 -9.92 3.51 -3.30
C ALA A 34 -9.08 4.80 -3.29
N GLY A 35 -8.67 5.27 -4.48
CA GLY A 35 -7.95 6.53 -4.67
C GLY A 35 -6.42 6.41 -4.69
N LYS A 36 -5.87 5.24 -5.05
CA LYS A 36 -4.41 5.00 -5.19
C LYS A 36 -3.72 6.09 -6.03
N SER A 37 -4.18 6.31 -7.25
CA SER A 37 -3.59 7.31 -8.16
C SER A 37 -3.78 8.74 -7.64
N SER A 38 -4.92 9.05 -7.00
CA SER A 38 -5.13 10.36 -6.33
C SER A 38 -4.13 10.58 -5.20
N THR A 39 -3.81 9.53 -4.43
CA THR A 39 -2.81 9.58 -3.36
C THR A 39 -1.42 9.84 -3.91
N LEU A 40 -1.01 9.13 -4.97
CA LEU A 40 0.27 9.40 -5.63
C LEU A 40 0.32 10.84 -6.15
N ASN A 41 -0.73 11.31 -6.82
CA ASN A 41 -0.83 12.70 -7.27
C ASN A 41 -0.79 13.73 -6.12
N ALA A 42 -1.23 13.36 -4.91
CA ALA A 42 -1.12 14.23 -3.73
C ALA A 42 0.33 14.33 -3.21
N PHE A 43 1.19 13.33 -3.49
CA PHE A 43 2.62 13.39 -3.20
C PHE A 43 3.41 14.14 -4.29
N PHE A 44 2.97 14.02 -5.54
CA PHE A 44 3.66 14.54 -6.72
C PHE A 44 2.91 15.70 -7.36
N GLU A 45 3.41 16.93 -7.24
CA GLU A 45 2.93 18.00 -8.10
C GLU A 45 3.55 17.86 -9.52
N LYS A 46 2.71 17.49 -10.50
CA LYS A 46 2.86 17.63 -11.97
C LYS A 46 4.14 17.18 -12.70
N GLN A 47 5.20 16.75 -12.03
CA GLN A 47 6.40 16.20 -12.66
C GLN A 47 6.59 14.73 -12.29
N VAL A 48 5.64 13.90 -12.71
CA VAL A 48 5.86 12.46 -12.72
C VAL A 48 6.64 12.12 -13.98
N ALA A 49 7.90 11.74 -13.84
CA ALA A 49 8.55 10.93 -14.87
C ALA A 49 7.90 9.54 -14.82
N LYS A 50 6.92 9.29 -15.69
CA LYS A 50 6.43 7.93 -15.92
C LYS A 50 7.58 7.13 -16.51
N VAL A 51 8.18 6.25 -15.72
CA VAL A 51 9.14 5.27 -16.23
C VAL A 51 8.36 4.00 -16.50
N GLY A 52 7.89 3.86 -17.74
CA GLY A 52 7.36 2.60 -18.25
C GLY A 52 8.50 1.80 -18.87
N GLU A 53 8.88 0.69 -18.26
CA GLU A 53 9.63 -0.35 -18.97
C GLU A 53 8.63 -1.31 -19.62
N GLY A 54 8.62 -1.36 -20.95
CA GLY A 54 7.97 -2.44 -21.69
C GLY A 54 7.01 -1.97 -22.78
N VAL A 55 7.43 -2.15 -24.03
CA VAL A 55 6.60 -2.03 -25.23
C VAL A 55 5.83 -3.34 -25.36
N ASP A 56 4.75 -3.53 -24.59
CA ASP A 56 3.87 -4.70 -24.73
C ASP A 56 2.38 -4.32 -24.56
N PRO A 57 1.53 -4.41 -25.61
CA PRO A 57 0.16 -3.88 -25.62
C PRO A 57 -0.82 -4.49 -24.60
N GLU A 58 -0.44 -5.56 -23.89
CA GLU A 58 -1.28 -6.21 -22.87
C GLU A 58 -1.06 -5.67 -21.44
N THR A 59 -0.11 -4.74 -21.26
CA THR A 59 0.13 -4.11 -19.96
C THR A 59 -0.83 -2.95 -19.68
N MET A 60 -1.99 -3.25 -19.06
CA MET A 60 -2.58 -2.27 -18.13
C MET A 60 -1.59 -2.08 -16.96
N SER A 61 -0.64 -1.16 -17.14
CA SER A 61 0.74 -1.19 -16.63
C SER A 61 0.88 -0.97 -15.13
N ILE A 62 1.89 -1.61 -14.52
CA ILE A 62 2.40 -1.19 -13.22
C ILE A 62 3.26 0.05 -13.49
N ASP A 63 2.82 1.20 -13.00
CA ASP A 63 3.54 2.47 -13.18
C ASP A 63 4.41 2.74 -11.95
N SER A 64 5.64 3.24 -12.16
CA SER A 64 6.52 3.66 -11.06
C SER A 64 6.68 5.17 -10.97
N TYR A 65 6.73 5.69 -9.73
CA TYR A 65 6.80 7.13 -9.42
C TYR A 65 7.92 7.40 -8.43
N SER A 66 8.83 8.32 -8.76
CA SER A 66 9.99 8.65 -7.92
C SER A 66 9.73 9.88 -7.06
N PHE A 67 9.98 9.76 -5.76
CA PHE A 67 9.82 10.79 -4.72
C PHE A 67 11.15 11.11 -4.06
N ASN A 68 11.29 12.32 -3.51
CA ASN A 68 12.45 12.71 -2.71
C ASN A 68 13.78 12.59 -3.47
N GLY A 69 13.85 13.14 -4.69
CA GLY A 69 15.05 13.03 -5.54
C GLY A 69 15.40 11.60 -5.96
N GLY A 70 14.42 10.69 -5.94
CA GLY A 70 14.62 9.27 -6.26
C GLY A 70 14.86 8.36 -5.06
N GLY A 71 14.87 8.89 -3.83
CA GLY A 71 15.05 8.08 -2.61
C GLY A 71 13.90 7.09 -2.35
N ILE A 72 12.68 7.40 -2.79
CA ILE A 72 11.52 6.52 -2.65
C ILE A 72 10.91 6.29 -4.04
N ARG A 73 10.58 5.04 -4.37
CA ARG A 73 9.89 4.67 -5.60
C ARG A 73 8.59 3.95 -5.26
N PHE A 74 7.47 4.53 -5.70
CA PHE A 74 6.15 3.93 -5.57
C PHE A 74 5.81 3.13 -6.82
N TRP A 75 5.24 1.95 -6.64
CA TRP A 75 4.74 1.07 -7.70
C TRP A 75 3.21 1.03 -7.61
N ASP A 76 2.52 1.71 -8.52
CA ASP A 76 1.05 1.70 -8.61
C ASP A 76 0.59 0.38 -9.23
N THR A 77 -0.30 -0.32 -8.53
CA THR A 77 -0.86 -1.59 -8.99
C THR A 77 -2.31 -1.40 -9.44
N PRO A 78 -2.80 -2.15 -10.43
CA PRO A 78 -4.23 -2.19 -10.74
C PRO A 78 -5.08 -2.53 -9.50
N GLY A 79 -6.28 -1.95 -9.41
CA GLY A 79 -7.21 -2.23 -8.31
C GLY A 79 -7.96 -3.55 -8.47
N LEU A 80 -8.42 -4.12 -7.36
CA LEU A 80 -9.39 -5.22 -7.40
C LEU A 80 -10.83 -4.68 -7.32
N GLY A 81 -11.77 -5.37 -7.95
CA GLY A 81 -13.18 -4.98 -8.01
C GLY A 81 -13.69 -4.64 -9.41
N ASP A 82 -12.92 -4.97 -10.45
CA ASP A 82 -13.30 -4.69 -11.86
C ASP A 82 -13.96 -5.90 -12.54
N GLY A 83 -14.27 -6.94 -11.76
CA GLY A 83 -14.87 -8.19 -12.21
C GLY A 83 -13.88 -9.35 -12.24
N ILE A 84 -14.40 -10.58 -12.27
CA ILE A 84 -13.65 -11.82 -12.01
C ILE A 84 -12.39 -11.95 -12.89
N GLU A 85 -12.52 -11.76 -14.20
CA GLU A 85 -11.39 -11.93 -15.14
C GLU A 85 -10.34 -10.82 -14.99
N ALA A 86 -10.76 -9.58 -14.74
CA ALA A 86 -9.84 -8.48 -14.49
C ALA A 86 -9.10 -8.69 -13.16
N ASP A 87 -9.83 -9.09 -12.11
CA ASP A 87 -9.28 -9.36 -10.78
C ASP A 87 -8.29 -10.53 -10.80
N LYS A 88 -8.51 -11.57 -11.61
CA LYS A 88 -7.53 -12.66 -11.81
C LYS A 88 -6.21 -12.11 -12.37
N ARG A 89 -6.27 -11.28 -13.42
CA ARG A 89 -5.08 -10.65 -14.02
C ARG A 89 -4.40 -9.67 -13.07
N HIS A 90 -5.17 -8.85 -12.35
CA HIS A 90 -4.64 -7.88 -11.38
C HIS A 90 -3.96 -8.58 -10.20
N THR A 91 -4.57 -9.66 -9.69
CA THR A 91 -3.98 -10.52 -8.65
C THR A 91 -2.64 -11.09 -9.10
N GLN A 92 -2.56 -11.62 -10.33
CA GLN A 92 -1.29 -12.16 -10.86
C GLN A 92 -0.19 -11.10 -10.89
N LYS A 93 -0.49 -9.87 -11.32
CA LYS A 93 0.47 -8.75 -11.34
C LYS A 93 0.96 -8.39 -9.94
N ILE A 94 0.06 -8.30 -8.97
CA ILE A 94 0.40 -8.02 -7.57
C ILE A 94 1.33 -9.13 -7.02
N VAL A 95 0.97 -10.39 -7.23
CA VAL A 95 1.75 -11.54 -6.77
C VAL A 95 3.12 -11.59 -7.44
N GLN A 96 3.20 -11.32 -8.74
CA GLN A 96 4.47 -11.24 -9.47
C GLN A 96 5.37 -10.13 -8.93
N LEU A 97 4.83 -8.94 -8.67
CA LEU A 97 5.62 -7.83 -8.13
C LEU A 97 6.12 -8.12 -6.70
N LEU A 98 5.28 -8.69 -5.84
CA LEU A 98 5.67 -9.07 -4.47
C LEU A 98 6.73 -10.17 -4.43
N ASN A 99 6.69 -11.13 -5.38
CA ASN A 99 7.67 -12.21 -5.49
C ASN A 99 8.90 -11.84 -6.32
N LYS A 100 8.93 -10.68 -6.98
CA LYS A 100 10.11 -10.22 -7.70
C LYS A 100 11.27 -10.10 -6.72
N THR A 101 12.41 -10.68 -7.08
CA THR A 101 13.62 -10.73 -6.28
C THR A 101 14.82 -10.29 -7.11
N TYR A 102 15.91 -9.95 -6.44
CA TYR A 102 17.18 -9.60 -7.06
C TYR A 102 18.36 -9.97 -6.15
N GLY A 103 19.58 -9.75 -6.66
CA GLY A 103 20.83 -10.20 -6.05
C GLY A 103 21.26 -11.56 -6.62
N ASN A 104 22.52 -11.93 -6.41
CA ASN A 104 23.13 -13.11 -7.05
C ASN A 104 22.36 -14.41 -6.74
N ASN A 105 21.73 -14.49 -5.58
CA ASN A 105 20.96 -15.64 -5.12
C ASN A 105 19.49 -15.32 -4.86
N ASN A 106 18.92 -14.30 -5.53
CA ASN A 106 17.54 -13.84 -5.33
C ASN A 106 17.21 -13.56 -3.86
N GLU A 107 18.18 -13.07 -3.10
CA GLU A 107 18.12 -12.93 -1.65
C GLU A 107 17.37 -11.68 -1.18
N HIS A 108 17.18 -10.72 -2.07
CA HIS A 108 16.46 -9.51 -1.77
C HIS A 108 15.12 -9.48 -2.49
N GLY A 109 14.07 -9.22 -1.72
CA GLY A 109 12.77 -8.87 -2.26
C GLY A 109 12.81 -7.50 -2.94
N PHE A 110 12.17 -7.38 -4.09
CA PHE A 110 12.14 -6.12 -4.84
C PHE A 110 11.32 -5.04 -4.13
N ILE A 111 10.16 -5.41 -3.57
CA ILE A 111 9.33 -4.53 -2.74
C ILE A 111 9.77 -4.60 -1.27
N ASP A 112 9.98 -3.43 -0.67
CA ASP A 112 10.35 -3.26 0.75
C ASP A 112 9.15 -3.02 1.66
N LEU A 113 8.14 -2.29 1.17
CA LEU A 113 6.91 -1.93 1.89
C LEU A 113 5.68 -2.10 1.00
N VAL A 114 4.55 -2.47 1.61
CA VAL A 114 3.24 -2.51 0.96
C VAL A 114 2.33 -1.47 1.60
N LEU A 115 1.88 -0.49 0.83
CA LEU A 115 0.89 0.50 1.24
C LEU A 115 -0.49 0.12 0.68
N ILE A 116 -1.40 -0.26 1.58
CA ILE A 116 -2.77 -0.61 1.26
C ILE A 116 -3.67 0.60 1.46
N ILE A 117 -4.26 1.08 0.37
CA ILE A 117 -5.22 2.17 0.38
C ILE A 117 -6.64 1.61 0.49
N ILE A 118 -7.37 2.07 1.49
CA ILE A 118 -8.77 1.70 1.77
C ILE A 118 -9.64 2.95 1.62
N ASP A 119 -10.83 2.81 1.05
CA ASP A 119 -11.81 3.89 1.03
C ASP A 119 -12.48 4.04 2.42
N ALA A 120 -12.28 5.20 3.06
CA ALA A 120 -12.90 5.56 4.33
C ALA A 120 -14.44 5.73 4.22
N GLY A 121 -14.97 6.02 3.04
CA GLY A 121 -16.40 6.09 2.76
C GLY A 121 -17.05 4.74 2.51
N SER A 122 -16.29 3.73 2.07
CA SER A 122 -16.87 2.43 1.74
C SER A 122 -17.45 1.70 2.96
N LYS A 123 -18.65 1.14 2.80
CA LYS A 123 -19.27 0.23 3.77
C LYS A 123 -18.87 -1.22 3.54
N ASP A 124 -18.56 -1.58 2.31
CA ASP A 124 -18.14 -2.92 1.94
C ASP A 124 -16.62 -2.96 1.80
N LEU A 125 -16.00 -3.78 2.65
CA LEU A 125 -14.57 -4.02 2.68
C LEU A 125 -14.24 -5.47 2.28
N GLY A 126 -15.19 -6.23 1.74
CA GLY A 126 -15.03 -7.63 1.34
C GLY A 126 -13.81 -7.83 0.44
N THR A 127 -13.78 -7.19 -0.73
CA THR A 127 -12.65 -7.25 -1.66
C THR A 127 -11.35 -6.70 -1.06
N THR A 128 -11.43 -5.73 -0.15
CA THR A 128 -10.26 -5.22 0.59
C THR A 128 -9.66 -6.31 1.49
N TYR A 129 -10.50 -7.02 2.25
CA TYR A 129 -10.04 -8.13 3.08
C TYR A 129 -9.58 -9.34 2.26
N GLU A 130 -10.17 -9.57 1.08
CA GLU A 130 -9.65 -10.59 0.16
C GLU A 130 -8.25 -10.23 -0.34
N LEU A 131 -8.01 -8.98 -0.76
CA LEU A 131 -6.69 -8.48 -1.13
C LEU A 131 -5.68 -8.69 0.01
N ILE A 132 -6.03 -8.29 1.23
CA ILE A 132 -5.13 -8.38 2.39
C ILE A 132 -4.85 -9.85 2.73
N ASN A 133 -5.90 -10.64 2.97
CA ASN A 133 -5.79 -11.96 3.60
C ASN A 133 -5.43 -13.08 2.62
N LYS A 134 -5.83 -12.96 1.34
CA LYS A 134 -5.60 -14.01 0.34
C LYS A 134 -4.41 -13.73 -0.58
N ILE A 135 -3.99 -12.46 -0.71
CA ILE A 135 -2.98 -12.05 -1.68
C ILE A 135 -1.76 -11.45 -0.98
N VAL A 136 -1.92 -10.31 -0.29
CA VAL A 136 -0.78 -9.56 0.26
C VAL A 136 -0.09 -10.35 1.37
N ILE A 137 -0.81 -10.74 2.42
CA ILE A 137 -0.19 -11.37 3.60
C ILE A 137 0.41 -12.74 3.29
N PRO A 138 -0.25 -13.63 2.52
CA PRO A 138 0.36 -14.88 2.09
C PRO A 138 1.67 -14.68 1.32
N THR A 139 1.78 -13.62 0.53
CA THR A 139 2.96 -13.35 -0.31
C THR A 139 4.02 -12.49 0.40
N PHE A 140 3.61 -11.72 1.41
CA PHE A 140 4.40 -10.70 2.09
C PHE A 140 4.09 -10.69 3.60
N PRO A 141 4.49 -11.73 4.36
CA PRO A 141 4.05 -11.93 5.75
C PRO A 141 4.87 -11.12 6.77
N HIS A 142 5.00 -9.80 6.56
CA HIS A 142 5.78 -8.90 7.42
C HIS A 142 4.94 -7.73 7.93
N SER A 143 4.49 -7.78 9.18
CA SER A 143 3.69 -6.70 9.78
C SER A 143 4.41 -5.35 9.76
N SER A 144 5.71 -5.32 10.06
CA SER A 144 6.51 -4.08 10.07
C SER A 144 6.70 -3.45 8.69
N ARG A 145 6.30 -4.14 7.62
CA ARG A 145 6.41 -3.67 6.24
C ARG A 145 5.03 -3.48 5.58
N LEU A 146 3.95 -3.65 6.34
CA LEU A 146 2.57 -3.51 5.88
C LEU A 146 1.95 -2.21 6.44
N LEU A 147 1.65 -1.28 5.55
CA LEU A 147 1.05 0.01 5.87
C LEU A 147 -0.39 0.03 5.40
N VAL A 148 -1.29 0.60 6.20
CA VAL A 148 -2.70 0.75 5.85
C VAL A 148 -3.10 2.21 5.98
N ALA A 149 -3.75 2.76 4.96
CA ALA A 149 -4.18 4.14 4.96
C ALA A 149 -5.58 4.29 4.35
N LEU A 150 -6.47 4.95 5.09
CA LEU A 150 -7.86 5.20 4.74
C LEU A 150 -7.97 6.54 3.99
N ASN A 151 -8.08 6.49 2.66
CA ASN A 151 -8.28 7.69 1.84
C ASN A 151 -9.76 8.11 1.84
N GLN A 152 -10.06 9.27 1.26
CA GLN A 152 -11.42 9.80 1.10
C GLN A 152 -12.15 9.98 2.44
N CYS A 153 -11.43 10.32 3.51
CA CYS A 153 -12.03 10.55 4.83
C CYS A 153 -13.03 11.71 4.84
N ASP A 154 -12.90 12.63 3.89
CA ASP A 154 -13.86 13.71 3.61
C ASP A 154 -15.21 13.20 3.12
N MET A 155 -15.24 12.07 2.41
CA MET A 155 -16.46 11.45 1.89
C MET A 155 -17.07 10.40 2.83
N ALA A 156 -16.40 10.10 3.95
CA ALA A 156 -17.00 9.29 5.00
C ALA A 156 -18.30 9.92 5.52
N LEU A 157 -19.22 9.08 6.01
CA LEU A 157 -20.59 9.47 6.35
C LEU A 157 -21.34 10.19 5.20
N LYS A 158 -21.02 9.87 3.94
CA LYS A 158 -21.56 10.53 2.73
C LYS A 158 -21.24 12.03 2.69
N GLY A 159 -20.05 12.42 3.14
CA GLY A 159 -19.61 13.82 3.21
C GLY A 159 -20.10 14.59 4.44
N LYS A 160 -20.94 13.97 5.29
CA LYS A 160 -21.44 14.63 6.50
C LYS A 160 -20.32 14.77 7.53
N GLY A 161 -20.21 15.97 8.08
CA GLY A 161 -19.19 16.30 9.08
C GLY A 161 -17.87 16.76 8.47
N TRP A 162 -17.73 16.87 7.15
CA TRP A 162 -16.60 17.58 6.56
C TRP A 162 -16.83 19.10 6.58
N ASP A 163 -15.93 19.86 7.20
CA ASP A 163 -15.95 21.33 7.17
C ASP A 163 -15.07 21.81 6.01
N ALA A 164 -15.71 22.11 4.88
CA ALA A 164 -15.02 22.57 3.66
C ALA A 164 -14.28 23.91 3.87
N SER A 165 -14.77 24.78 4.76
CA SER A 165 -14.14 26.08 5.03
C SER A 165 -12.83 25.94 5.80
N LYS A 166 -12.75 24.93 6.69
CA LYS A 166 -11.58 24.65 7.52
C LYS A 166 -10.74 23.49 6.99
N ASN A 167 -11.18 22.85 5.91
CA ASN A 167 -10.55 21.70 5.28
C ASN A 167 -10.25 20.57 6.28
N LYS A 168 -11.23 20.23 7.13
CA LYS A 168 -11.04 19.25 8.21
C LYS A 168 -12.36 18.56 8.60
N PRO A 169 -12.30 17.35 9.18
CA PRO A 169 -13.47 16.71 9.75
C PRO A 169 -13.95 17.43 11.02
N SER A 170 -15.24 17.34 11.28
CA SER A 170 -15.87 17.68 12.56
C SER A 170 -15.54 16.63 13.61
N ASP A 171 -15.75 16.95 14.89
CA ASP A 171 -15.47 16.03 15.99
C ASP A 171 -16.25 14.71 15.88
N GLU A 172 -17.48 14.75 15.34
CA GLU A 172 -18.25 13.55 15.09
C GLU A 172 -17.62 12.69 13.98
N LEU A 173 -17.20 13.32 12.87
CA LEU A 173 -16.54 12.59 11.79
C LEU A 173 -15.20 12.01 12.25
N VAL A 174 -14.45 12.72 13.09
CA VAL A 174 -13.22 12.22 13.73
C VAL A 174 -13.49 10.96 14.55
N ARG A 175 -14.54 10.96 15.41
CA ARG A 175 -14.91 9.76 16.20
C ARG A 175 -15.26 8.58 15.30
N GLN A 176 -16.05 8.80 14.25
CA GLN A 176 -16.45 7.74 13.32
C GLN A 176 -15.24 7.16 12.55
N LEU A 177 -14.31 8.02 12.11
CA LEU A 177 -13.07 7.59 11.46
C LEU A 177 -12.17 6.80 12.42
N ALA A 178 -12.05 7.23 13.68
CA ALA A 178 -11.29 6.53 14.71
C ALA A 178 -11.85 5.11 14.95
N HIS A 179 -13.17 4.98 15.12
CA HIS A 179 -13.82 3.66 15.24
C HIS A 179 -13.61 2.79 14.01
N LYS A 180 -13.63 3.38 12.79
CA LYS A 180 -13.36 2.64 11.57
C LYS A 180 -11.91 2.14 11.50
N VAL A 181 -10.94 2.95 11.93
CA VAL A 181 -9.53 2.55 12.06
C VAL A 181 -9.38 1.39 13.03
N GLU A 182 -9.99 1.48 14.22
CA GLU A 182 -9.96 0.42 15.23
C GLU A 182 -10.58 -0.88 14.69
N SER A 183 -11.74 -0.80 14.04
CA SER A 183 -12.42 -1.95 13.46
C SER A 183 -11.59 -2.66 12.38
N ILE A 184 -10.97 -1.89 11.47
CA ILE A 184 -10.10 -2.45 10.42
C ILE A 184 -8.86 -3.10 11.05
N SER A 185 -8.22 -2.42 12.01
CA SER A 185 -7.05 -2.94 12.72
C SER A 185 -7.37 -4.26 13.42
N SER A 186 -8.47 -4.33 14.18
CA SER A 186 -8.91 -5.54 14.86
C SER A 186 -9.17 -6.68 13.88
N ARG A 187 -9.90 -6.43 12.79
CA ARG A 187 -10.22 -7.48 11.81
C ARG A 187 -8.98 -8.02 11.07
N ILE A 188 -8.02 -7.15 10.75
CA ILE A 188 -6.73 -7.59 10.19
C ILE A 188 -5.99 -8.46 11.21
N ARG A 189 -5.90 -8.01 12.47
CA ARG A 189 -5.24 -8.78 13.54
C ARG A 189 -5.91 -10.13 13.79
N GLU A 190 -7.23 -10.19 13.85
CA GLU A 190 -8.00 -11.42 14.07
C GLU A 190 -7.76 -12.45 12.96
N THR A 191 -7.64 -12.01 11.71
CA THR A 191 -7.51 -12.90 10.56
C THR A 191 -6.07 -13.27 10.22
N THR A 192 -5.11 -12.46 10.63
CA THR A 192 -3.71 -12.56 10.13
C THR A 192 -2.67 -12.59 11.25
N ASN A 193 -3.08 -12.31 12.48
CA ASN A 193 -2.22 -12.10 13.65
C ASN A 193 -1.20 -10.94 13.48
N LEU A 194 -1.39 -10.07 12.48
CA LEU A 194 -0.56 -8.89 12.27
C LEU A 194 -1.21 -7.66 12.90
N ASN A 195 -0.41 -6.87 13.61
CA ASN A 195 -0.84 -5.56 14.10
C ASN A 195 -0.50 -4.52 13.03
N VAL A 196 -1.48 -3.69 12.69
CA VAL A 196 -1.32 -2.51 11.83
C VAL A 196 -1.80 -1.27 12.57
N SER A 197 -1.33 -0.10 12.16
CA SER A 197 -1.79 1.18 12.74
C SER A 197 -2.30 2.08 11.61
N PRO A 198 -3.55 1.87 11.15
CA PRO A 198 -4.07 2.63 10.03
C PRO A 198 -4.21 4.11 10.36
N ILE A 199 -3.93 4.97 9.39
CA ILE A 199 -4.23 6.41 9.43
C ILE A 199 -5.33 6.73 8.42
N TYR A 200 -6.01 7.86 8.56
CA TYR A 200 -6.97 8.35 7.56
C TYR A 200 -6.56 9.71 7.00
N TYR A 201 -6.88 9.97 5.74
CA TYR A 201 -6.49 11.18 5.02
C TYR A 201 -7.46 11.46 3.85
N SER A 202 -7.35 12.64 3.26
CA SER A 202 -8.02 12.98 2.00
C SER A 202 -7.00 13.44 0.98
N ALA A 203 -6.76 12.63 -0.05
CA ALA A 203 -5.94 13.01 -1.19
C ALA A 203 -6.52 14.24 -1.90
N THR A 204 -7.83 14.24 -2.15
CA THR A 204 -8.53 15.32 -2.87
C THR A 204 -8.40 16.67 -2.16
N HIS A 205 -8.45 16.67 -0.83
CA HIS A 205 -8.41 17.88 -0.02
C HIS A 205 -7.04 18.19 0.58
N GLY A 206 -6.02 17.34 0.33
CA GLY A 206 -4.71 17.46 0.95
C GLY A 206 -4.72 17.37 2.48
N TYR A 207 -5.78 16.82 3.08
CA TYR A 207 -5.91 16.67 4.53
C TYR A 207 -5.14 15.44 5.01
N ASN A 208 -4.33 15.62 6.06
CA ASN A 208 -3.54 14.58 6.71
C ASN A 208 -2.53 13.84 5.81
N ILE A 209 -2.12 14.43 4.68
CA ILE A 209 -1.07 13.88 3.80
C ILE A 209 0.27 13.76 4.53
N GLN A 210 0.58 14.70 5.43
CA GLN A 210 1.78 14.62 6.27
C GLN A 210 1.80 13.35 7.13
N ALA A 211 0.68 12.99 7.75
CA ALA A 211 0.61 11.76 8.54
C ALA A 211 0.80 10.49 7.68
N LEU A 212 0.34 10.49 6.43
CA LEU A 212 0.61 9.39 5.50
C LEU A 212 2.11 9.30 5.14
N LEU A 213 2.77 10.43 4.88
CA LEU A 213 4.20 10.48 4.63
C LEU A 213 5.00 10.07 5.87
N ASP A 214 4.59 10.53 7.05
CA ASP A 214 5.21 10.14 8.33
C ASP A 214 5.03 8.66 8.61
N LEU A 215 3.87 8.07 8.28
CA LEU A 215 3.66 6.63 8.36
C LEU A 215 4.69 5.89 7.49
N ILE A 216 4.88 6.30 6.24
CA ILE A 216 5.87 5.72 5.32
C ILE A 216 7.28 5.86 5.89
N ILE A 217 7.67 7.07 6.29
CA ILE A 217 9.01 7.38 6.80
C ILE A 217 9.29 6.55 8.04
N ASN A 218 8.36 6.51 9.00
CA ASN A 218 8.54 5.74 10.23
C ASN A 218 8.74 4.24 9.97
N HIS A 219 8.19 3.71 8.87
CA HIS A 219 8.34 2.31 8.46
C HIS A 219 9.53 2.05 7.52
N ILE A 220 10.40 3.04 7.22
CA ILE A 220 11.64 2.77 6.46
C ILE A 220 12.44 1.69 7.20
N PRO A 221 12.66 0.51 6.59
CA PRO A 221 13.32 -0.60 7.24
C PRO A 221 14.84 -0.36 7.34
N SER A 222 15.49 -0.97 8.33
CA SER A 222 16.94 -0.90 8.51
C SER A 222 17.74 -1.75 7.52
N SER A 223 17.06 -2.55 6.68
CA SER A 223 17.66 -3.38 5.65
C SER A 223 16.62 -3.77 4.59
N ARG A 224 17.08 -4.21 3.41
CA ARG A 224 16.21 -4.78 2.37
C ARG A 224 15.48 -6.02 2.89
N ARG A 225 14.30 -6.28 2.33
CA ARG A 225 13.56 -7.52 2.63
C ARG A 225 14.40 -8.74 2.20
N ASP A 226 14.62 -9.66 3.13
CA ASP A 226 15.29 -10.95 2.86
C ASP A 226 14.25 -11.95 2.37
N SER A 227 14.14 -12.12 1.05
CA SER A 227 13.13 -12.96 0.38
C SER A 227 13.25 -14.44 0.76
N ARG A 228 14.43 -14.90 1.18
CA ARG A 228 14.66 -16.31 1.57
C ARG A 228 13.88 -16.68 2.84
N LYS A 229 13.56 -15.68 3.67
CA LYS A 229 12.73 -15.88 4.87
C LYS A 229 11.24 -16.03 4.53
N ASP A 230 10.83 -15.57 3.35
CA ASP A 230 9.42 -15.52 2.93
C ASP A 230 8.94 -16.90 2.46
N THR A 231 9.77 -17.63 1.70
CA THR A 231 9.47 -19.00 1.23
C THR A 231 9.27 -19.96 2.40
N SER A 232 10.07 -19.82 3.45
CA SER A 232 9.95 -20.63 4.67
C SER A 232 8.63 -20.40 5.43
N SER A 233 7.99 -19.25 5.20
CA SER A 233 6.75 -18.83 5.85
C SER A 233 5.52 -19.32 5.08
N LEU A 234 5.54 -19.27 3.75
CA LEU A 234 4.52 -19.86 2.86
C LEU A 234 4.41 -21.38 3.04
N ASP A 235 5.53 -22.10 3.05
CA ASP A 235 5.54 -23.55 3.26
C ASP A 235 5.03 -23.95 4.65
N ARG A 236 5.33 -23.16 5.69
CA ARG A 236 4.76 -23.36 7.03
C ARG A 236 3.27 -23.08 7.07
N MET A 237 2.81 -22.01 6.41
CA MET A 237 1.39 -21.63 6.37
C MET A 237 0.56 -22.67 5.60
N LEU A 238 1.07 -23.19 4.48
CA LEU A 238 0.43 -24.25 3.69
C LEU A 238 0.40 -25.59 4.46
N LYS A 239 1.44 -25.90 5.23
CA LYS A 239 1.47 -27.08 6.11
C LYS A 239 0.49 -26.98 7.28
N GLN A 240 0.27 -25.78 7.81
CA GLN A 240 -0.67 -25.55 8.92
C GLN A 240 -2.14 -25.51 8.49
N THR A 241 -2.43 -25.10 7.26
CA THR A 241 -3.81 -24.93 6.77
C THR A 241 -4.38 -26.14 6.02
N GLY A 242 -3.60 -27.19 5.75
CA GLY A 242 -4.06 -28.39 5.02
C GLY A 242 -4.52 -28.11 3.58
N ALA A 243 -4.28 -26.91 3.06
CA ALA A 243 -4.72 -26.50 1.73
C ALA A 243 -3.84 -27.18 0.66
N ARG A 244 -4.34 -28.26 0.08
CA ARG A 244 -3.73 -28.93 -1.08
C ARG A 244 -3.60 -27.93 -2.24
N THR A 245 -2.38 -27.84 -2.76
CA THR A 245 -1.89 -27.00 -3.87
C THR A 245 -2.51 -27.30 -5.24
N ARG A 246 -3.83 -27.42 -5.35
CA ARG A 246 -4.49 -27.67 -6.64
C ARG A 246 -5.75 -26.82 -6.79
N ARG A 247 -5.60 -25.52 -7.06
CA ARG A 247 -6.62 -24.71 -7.78
C ARG A 247 -6.31 -23.24 -8.11
N PHE A 248 -5.05 -22.79 -8.07
CA PHE A 248 -4.73 -21.40 -8.47
C PHE A 248 -4.09 -21.24 -9.85
N PHE A 249 -3.73 -22.34 -10.51
CA PHE A 249 -3.26 -22.34 -11.89
C PHE A 249 -3.99 -23.43 -12.66
N ASN A 250 -5.18 -23.08 -13.14
CA ASN A 250 -5.78 -23.52 -14.40
C ASN A 250 -6.71 -22.39 -14.88
#